data_AF-A0A9N8R4W7-F1
#
_entry.id   AF-A0A9N8R4W7-F1
#
_cell.length_a   1.000
_cell.length_b   1.000
_cell.length_c   1.000
_cell.angle_alpha   90.00
_cell.angle_beta   90.00
_cell.angle_gamma   90.00
#
_symmetry.space_group_name_H-M   'P 1'
#
loop_
_entity.id
_entity.type
_entity.pdbx_description
1 polymer ?
#
loop_
_entity_poly.entity_id
_entity_poly.type
_entity_poly.pdbx_seq_one_letter_code
_entity_poly.pdbx_strand_id
1 'polypeptide(L)'
;MTKLYPSFGHPKGIDASPWFKLRGDKLYPDFGHPSGITATPWFRIRNGKVYTDFGHPEGIGATPWFKIRNDKLYPDFGHPGGIGATPWYRFR
;
A
#
# COMPACT_ATOMS: atom_id res chain seq x y z
N MET A 1 -15.62 5.87 -0.54
CA MET A 1 -14.19 6.05 -0.93
C MET A 1 -13.43 4.89 -0.33
N THR A 2 -12.77 4.08 -1.15
CA THR A 2 -12.01 2.90 -0.68
C THR A 2 -10.71 3.33 -0.01
N LYS A 3 -10.37 2.70 1.11
CA LYS A 3 -9.17 2.98 1.89
C LYS A 3 -8.41 1.69 2.22
N LEU A 4 -7.12 1.80 2.53
CA LEU A 4 -6.28 0.71 2.99
C LEU A 4 -5.96 0.87 4.46
N TYR A 5 -6.15 -0.20 5.19
CA TYR A 5 -5.87 -0.31 6.62
C TYR A 5 -4.75 -1.32 6.83
N PRO A 6 -3.81 -1.08 7.75
CA PRO A 6 -2.84 -2.09 8.16
C PRO A 6 -3.55 -3.36 8.61
N SER A 7 -3.01 -4.50 8.18
CA SER A 7 -3.50 -5.82 8.58
C SER A 7 -2.49 -6.49 9.51
N PHE A 8 -2.84 -7.68 10.03
CA PHE A 8 -2.06 -8.36 11.05
C PHE A 8 -0.64 -8.73 10.61
N GLY A 9 -0.39 -8.85 9.30
CA GLY A 9 0.93 -9.13 8.75
C GLY A 9 1.81 -7.89 8.58
N HIS A 10 1.28 -6.69 8.80
CA HIS A 10 2.04 -5.46 8.67
C HIS A 10 3.10 -5.35 9.78
N PRO A 11 4.36 -4.95 9.50
CA PRO A 11 5.44 -4.91 10.50
C PRO A 11 5.16 -3.98 11.70
N LYS A 12 4.31 -2.97 11.50
CA LYS A 12 3.88 -2.02 12.55
C LYS A 12 2.56 -2.43 13.24
N GLY A 13 2.05 -3.63 12.97
CA GLY A 13 0.79 -4.14 13.53
C GLY A 13 -0.47 -3.61 12.84
N ILE A 14 -1.62 -3.89 13.47
CA ILE A 14 -2.96 -3.50 13.00
C ILE A 14 -3.26 -2.07 13.49
N ASP A 15 -3.93 -1.29 12.65
CA ASP A 15 -4.45 0.03 13.00
C ASP A 15 -5.92 0.14 12.55
N ALA A 16 -6.73 0.84 13.35
CA ALA A 16 -8.11 1.18 13.04
C ALA A 16 -8.22 2.38 12.07
N SER A 17 -7.14 3.15 11.91
CA SER A 17 -7.06 4.28 11.00
C SER A 17 -6.56 3.84 9.61
N PRO A 18 -7.09 4.43 8.53
CA PRO A 18 -6.61 4.17 7.19
C PRO A 18 -5.23 4.81 6.99
N TRP A 19 -4.34 4.05 6.36
CA TRP A 19 -3.01 4.52 6.00
C TRP A 19 -2.97 5.04 4.58
N PHE A 20 -3.83 4.54 3.70
CA PHE A 20 -3.96 5.08 2.36
C PHE A 20 -5.41 5.24 1.96
N LYS A 21 -5.66 6.19 1.07
CA LYS A 21 -6.92 6.38 0.36
C LYS A 21 -6.71 6.11 -1.14
N LEU A 22 -7.63 5.37 -1.74
CA LEU A 22 -7.64 5.10 -3.18
C LEU A 22 -8.35 6.23 -3.93
N ARG A 23 -7.70 6.75 -4.98
CA ARG A 23 -8.26 7.72 -5.92
C ARG A 23 -7.90 7.28 -7.34
N GLY A 24 -8.88 6.78 -8.09
CA GLY A 24 -8.61 6.09 -9.36
C GLY A 24 -7.77 4.84 -9.12
N ASP A 25 -6.63 4.75 -9.78
CA ASP A 25 -5.64 3.69 -9.63
C ASP A 25 -4.52 4.02 -8.63
N LYS A 26 -4.61 5.14 -7.91
CA LYS A 26 -3.53 5.67 -7.07
C LYS A 26 -3.86 5.64 -5.58
N LEU A 27 -2.86 5.30 -4.77
CA LEU A 27 -2.92 5.26 -3.32
C LEU A 27 -2.14 6.45 -2.75
N TYR A 28 -2.83 7.26 -1.97
CA TYR A 28 -2.29 8.45 -1.32
C TYR A 28 -2.25 8.21 0.19
N PRO A 29 -1.18 8.61 0.90
CA PRO A 29 -1.17 8.63 2.35
C PRO A 29 -2.42 9.34 2.91
N ASP A 30 -3.06 8.70 3.89
CA ASP A 30 -4.22 9.23 4.60
C ASP A 30 -3.87 9.55 6.06
N PHE A 31 -4.82 10.11 6.81
CA PHE A 31 -4.57 10.68 8.14
C PHE A 31 -3.94 9.73 9.17
N GLY A 32 -4.16 8.41 9.03
CA GLY A 32 -3.56 7.40 9.92
C GLY A 32 -2.15 6.98 9.51
N HIS A 33 -1.65 7.42 8.36
CA HIS A 33 -0.33 7.03 7.90
C HIS A 33 0.76 7.59 8.84
N PRO A 34 1.77 6.80 9.28
CA PRO A 34 2.80 7.26 10.22
C PRO A 34 3.65 8.43 9.73
N SER A 35 3.72 8.62 8.41
CA SER A 35 4.41 9.76 7.76
C SER A 35 3.49 10.96 7.50
N GLY A 36 2.24 10.93 7.97
CA GLY A 36 1.23 11.96 7.73
C GLY A 36 0.60 11.90 6.33
N ILE A 37 -0.26 12.89 6.06
CA ILE A 37 -0.99 13.04 4.79
C ILE A 37 -0.11 13.73 3.77
N THR A 38 -0.12 13.25 2.52
CA THR A 38 0.51 13.94 1.39
C THR A 38 -0.45 14.13 0.21
N ALA A 39 -0.13 15.08 -0.67
CA ALA A 39 -0.90 15.35 -1.89
C ALA A 39 -0.48 14.47 -3.07
N THR A 40 0.63 13.74 -2.96
CA THR A 40 1.21 12.91 -4.02
C THR A 40 0.92 11.43 -3.77
N PRO A 41 0.71 10.63 -4.83
CA PRO A 41 0.49 9.20 -4.69
C PRO A 41 1.78 8.52 -4.29
N TRP A 42 1.69 7.61 -3.34
CA TRP A 42 2.80 6.74 -2.95
C TRP A 42 2.80 5.44 -3.76
N PHE A 43 1.64 4.98 -4.17
CA PHE A 43 1.55 3.79 -4.99
C PHE A 43 0.54 3.94 -6.12
N ARG A 44 0.72 3.11 -7.14
CA ARG A 44 -0.22 2.89 -8.24
C ARG A 44 -0.56 1.42 -8.38
N ILE A 45 -1.83 1.16 -8.65
CA ILE A 45 -2.38 -0.15 -8.89
C ILE A 45 -2.44 -0.40 -10.40
N ARG A 46 -1.86 -1.50 -10.86
CA ARG A 46 -1.95 -1.93 -12.26
C ARG A 46 -1.97 -3.46 -12.32
N ASN A 47 -2.93 -4.03 -13.03
CA ASN A 47 -3.02 -5.48 -13.28
C ASN A 47 -2.95 -6.33 -11.99
N GLY A 48 -3.70 -5.94 -10.95
CA GLY A 48 -3.71 -6.66 -9.66
C GLY A 48 -2.41 -6.56 -8.86
N LYS A 49 -1.51 -5.65 -9.22
CA LYS A 49 -0.24 -5.39 -8.55
C LYS A 49 -0.15 -3.92 -8.14
N VAL A 50 0.69 -3.64 -7.15
CA VAL A 50 0.89 -2.31 -6.57
C VAL A 50 2.36 -1.95 -6.69
N TYR A 51 2.65 -0.81 -7.31
CA TYR A 51 3.99 -0.30 -7.61
C TYR A 51 4.18 1.04 -6.92
N THR A 52 5.41 1.39 -6.55
CA THR A 52 5.69 2.74 -6.03
C THR A 52 5.49 3.78 -7.14
N ASP A 53 4.87 4.91 -6.79
CA ASP A 53 4.64 6.03 -7.70
C ASP A 53 5.53 7.23 -7.32
N PHE A 54 5.49 8.32 -8.08
CA PHE A 54 6.45 9.43 -7.97
C PHE A 54 6.51 10.13 -6.60
N GLY A 55 5.47 10.02 -5.78
CA GLY A 55 5.44 10.59 -4.44
C GLY A 55 5.99 9.67 -3.35
N HIS A 56 6.31 8.41 -3.69
CA HIS A 56 6.86 7.45 -2.73
C HIS A 56 8.26 7.91 -2.25
N PRO A 57 8.62 7.78 -0.97
CA PRO A 57 9.94 8.15 -0.46
C PRO A 57 11.12 7.46 -1.16
N GLU A 58 10.89 6.27 -1.70
CA GLU A 58 11.87 5.49 -2.46
C GLU A 58 11.79 5.72 -3.99
N GLY A 59 10.97 6.66 -4.44
CA GLY A 59 10.77 6.97 -5.86
C GLY A 59 9.94 5.94 -6.63
N ILE A 60 9.87 6.14 -7.95
CA ILE A 60 9.11 5.27 -8.87
C ILE A 60 9.87 3.96 -9.07
N GLY A 61 9.16 2.84 -8.92
CA GLY A 61 9.71 1.49 -9.08
C GLY A 61 9.02 0.72 -10.21
N ALA A 62 9.81 -0.07 -10.95
CA ALA A 62 9.30 -0.91 -12.04
C ALA A 62 8.76 -2.27 -11.56
N THR A 63 9.12 -2.70 -10.35
CA THR A 63 8.71 -3.97 -9.75
C THR A 63 7.58 -3.77 -8.75
N PRO A 64 6.62 -4.70 -8.67
CA PRO A 64 5.52 -4.59 -7.73
C PRO A 64 6.00 -4.82 -6.30
N TRP A 65 5.55 -3.95 -5.41
CA TRP A 65 5.74 -4.07 -3.97
C TRP A 65 4.65 -4.94 -3.35
N PHE A 66 3.44 -4.91 -3.91
CA PHE A 66 2.37 -5.77 -3.43
C PHE A 66 1.63 -6.43 -4.59
N LYS A 67 1.07 -7.60 -4.30
CA LYS A 67 0.02 -8.22 -5.10
C LYS A 67 -1.31 -8.11 -4.37
N ILE A 68 -2.37 -7.89 -5.13
CA ILE A 68 -3.73 -7.82 -4.64
C ILE A 68 -4.36 -9.21 -4.72
N ARG A 69 -4.92 -9.69 -3.61
CA ARG A 69 -5.68 -10.95 -3.55
C ARG A 69 -6.77 -10.81 -2.50
N ASN A 70 -8.02 -11.04 -2.88
CA ASN A 70 -9.19 -10.99 -1.98
C ASN A 70 -9.20 -9.71 -1.12
N ASP A 71 -9.15 -8.55 -1.78
CA ASP A 71 -9.15 -7.22 -1.16
C ASP A 71 -8.01 -6.96 -0.15
N LYS A 72 -6.90 -7.67 -0.30
CA LYS A 72 -5.71 -7.54 0.54
C LYS A 72 -4.45 -7.36 -0.28
N LEU A 73 -3.49 -6.61 0.26
CA LEU A 73 -2.15 -6.43 -0.30
C LEU A 73 -1.19 -7.35 0.43
N TYR A 74 -0.54 -8.22 -0.32
CA TYR A 74 0.52 -9.11 0.15
C TYR A 74 1.85 -8.64 -0.41
N PRO A 75 2.94 -8.60 0.38
CA PRO A 75 4.25 -8.24 -0.13
C PRO A 75 4.65 -9.16 -1.28
N ASP A 76 5.16 -8.55 -2.34
CA ASP A 76 5.58 -9.23 -3.56
C ASP A 76 7.10 -9.11 -3.76
N PHE A 77 7.63 -9.73 -4.81
CA PHE A 77 9.09 -9.88 -4.99
C PHE A 77 9.88 -8.58 -5.05
N GLY A 78 9.25 -7.45 -5.43
CA GLY A 78 9.89 -6.14 -5.49
C GLY A 78 9.85 -5.36 -4.17
N HIS A 79 9.21 -5.90 -3.13
CA HIS A 79 9.11 -5.24 -1.83
C HIS A 79 10.46 -5.29 -1.07
N PRO A 80 10.94 -4.19 -0.47
CA PRO A 80 12.23 -4.17 0.27
C PRO A 80 12.29 -5.17 1.44
N GLY A 81 11.14 -5.44 2.05
CA GLY A 81 10.96 -6.47 3.10
C GLY A 81 10.80 -7.92 2.59
N GLY A 82 10.95 -8.16 1.28
CA GLY A 82 10.78 -9.48 0.67
C GLY A 82 9.33 -9.94 0.47
N ILE A 83 9.16 -11.16 -0.07
CA ILE A 83 7.85 -11.77 -0.33
C ILE A 83 7.20 -12.23 0.98
N GLY A 84 5.91 -11.96 1.15
CA GLY A 84 5.15 -12.28 2.36
C GLY A 84 3.89 -13.12 2.11
N ALA A 85 3.62 -14.07 3.00
CA ALA A 85 2.41 -14.91 2.97
C ALA A 85 1.21 -14.27 3.69
N THR A 86 1.46 -13.24 4.51
CA THR A 86 0.43 -12.51 5.26
C THR A 86 0.15 -11.16 4.61
N PRO A 87 -1.11 -10.67 4.68
CA PRO A 87 -1.45 -9.38 4.12
C PRO A 87 -0.91 -8.26 5.00
N TRP A 88 -0.35 -7.23 4.36
CA TRP A 88 0.10 -6.01 5.02
C TRP A 88 -1.00 -4.97 5.08
N TYR A 89 -1.87 -4.94 4.06
CA TYR A 89 -3.02 -4.05 4.06
C TYR A 89 -4.28 -4.76 3.59
N ARG A 90 -5.42 -4.18 3.92
CA ARG A 90 -6.73 -4.59 3.39
C ARG A 90 -7.54 -3.38 2.95
N PHE A 91 -8.21 -3.52 1.81
CA PHE A 91 -9.19 -2.54 1.37
C PHE A 91 -10.42 -2.60 2.28
N ARG A 92 -10.98 -1.43 2.61
CA ARG A 92 -12.28 -1.25 3.26
C ARG A 92 -12.93 0.03 2.76
#